data_AF-A0A1G6QR78-F1
#
_entry.id   AF-A0A1G6QR78-F1
#
_cell.length_a   1.000
_cell.length_b   1.000
_cell.length_c   1.000
_cell.angle_alpha   90.00
_cell.angle_beta   90.00
_cell.angle_gamma   90.00
#
_symmetry.space_group_name_H-M   'P 1'
#
loop_
_entity.id
_entity.type
_entity.pdbx_description
1 polymer ?
#
loop_
_entity_poly.entity_id
_entity_poly.type
_entity_poly.pdbx_seq_one_letter_code
_entity_poly.pdbx_strand_id
1 'polypeptide(L)' 'MPDGDDIAGLADENAGYTGVLAWYRDAKTGQQHKLTEGDQTPPPKRLTHLYASKARAQRAVRREFASQP' A
#
# COMPACT_ATOMS: atom_id res chain seq x y z
N MET A 1 -7.32 -12.59 -19.98
CA MET A 1 -6.41 -12.90 -18.87
C MET A 1 -7.10 -12.40 -17.60
N PRO A 2 -7.20 -13.21 -16.54
CA PRO A 2 -7.84 -12.77 -15.30
C PRO A 2 -6.83 -11.94 -14.50
N ASP A 3 -6.91 -10.62 -14.65
CA ASP A 3 -6.12 -9.65 -13.88
C ASP A 3 -6.90 -9.25 -12.63
N GLY A 4 -6.38 -9.54 -11.43
CA GLY A 4 -6.62 -8.71 -10.25
C GLY A 4 -7.33 -9.32 -9.03
N ASP A 5 -7.65 -10.62 -9.03
CA ASP A 5 -8.38 -11.26 -7.93
C ASP A 5 -7.44 -11.84 -6.87
N ASP A 6 -6.81 -10.99 -6.05
CA ASP A 6 -6.16 -11.40 -4.78
C ASP A 6 -6.11 -10.23 -3.76
N ILE A 7 -7.08 -9.32 -3.78
CA ILE A 7 -7.30 -8.30 -2.73
C ILE A 7 -8.20 -8.89 -1.61
N ALA A 8 -8.26 -10.21 -1.47
CA ALA A 8 -9.22 -10.92 -0.61
C ALA A 8 -8.83 -10.96 0.88
N GLY A 9 -7.88 -10.14 1.32
CA GLY A 9 -7.31 -10.21 2.67
C GLY A 9 -7.48 -8.94 3.48
N LEU A 10 -8.72 -8.62 3.84
CA LEU A 10 -9.07 -8.09 5.16
C LEU A 10 -8.16 -6.96 5.69
N ALA A 11 -8.30 -5.76 5.12
CA ALA A 11 -7.87 -4.55 5.82
C ALA A 11 -8.93 -4.25 6.90
N ASP A 12 -8.84 -4.97 8.01
CA ASP A 12 -9.57 -4.74 9.24
C ASP A 12 -9.54 -3.24 9.58
N GLU A 13 -10.69 -2.57 9.40
CA GLU A 13 -10.82 -1.12 9.32
C GLU A 13 -10.64 -0.39 10.67
N ASN A 14 -10.24 -1.07 11.76
CA ASN A 14 -10.25 -0.46 13.09
C ASN A 14 -9.07 -0.77 14.04
N ALA A 15 -8.04 -1.50 13.60
CA ALA A 15 -6.83 -1.65 14.42
C ALA A 15 -5.86 -0.50 14.13
N GLY A 16 -5.59 0.37 15.12
CA GLY A 16 -4.65 1.50 15.00
C GLY A 16 -3.34 1.09 14.33
N TYR A 17 -3.14 1.53 13.09
CA TYR A 17 -2.05 1.09 12.24
C TYR A 17 -0.91 2.10 12.32
N THR A 18 0.23 1.69 12.87
CA THR A 18 1.44 2.52 13.00
C THR A 18 2.21 2.68 11.68
N GLY A 19 1.71 2.11 10.59
CA GLY A 19 2.34 2.15 9.29
C GLY A 19 1.35 1.92 8.15
N VAL A 20 1.78 2.28 6.94
CA VAL A 20 1.00 2.16 5.70
C VAL A 20 1.83 1.39 4.68
N LEU A 21 1.19 0.47 3.96
CA LEU A 21 1.77 -0.36 2.92
C LEU A 21 1.01 -0.12 1.61
N ALA A 22 1.71 0.08 0.50
CA ALA A 22 1.12 0.15 -0.83
C ALA A 22 1.87 -0.73 -1.81
N TRP A 23 1.16 -1.15 -2.84
CA TRP A 23 1.73 -1.86 -3.97
C TRP A 23 1.84 -0.93 -5.16
N TYR A 24 2.94 -1.03 -5.90
CA TYR A 24 3.08 -0.36 -7.19
C TYR A 24 3.59 -1.32 -8.23
N ARG A 25 3.12 -1.15 -9.45
CA ARG A 25 3.68 -1.80 -10.62
C ARG A 25 4.65 -0.84 -11.29
N ASP A 26 5.87 -1.28 -11.52
CA ASP A 26 6.81 -0.52 -12.30
C ASP A 26 6.48 -0.68 -13.79
N ALA A 27 6.19 0.41 -14.48
CA ALA A 27 5.83 0.36 -15.90
C ALA A 27 7.01 -0.01 -16.81
N LYS A 28 8.26 0.12 -16.32
CA LYS A 28 9.46 -0.22 -17.08
C LYS A 28 9.77 -1.71 -16.99
N THR A 29 9.61 -2.31 -15.81
CA THR A 29 9.91 -3.73 -15.60
C THR A 29 8.67 -4.62 -15.60
N GLY A 30 7.47 -4.03 -15.49
CA GLY A 30 6.21 -4.74 -15.33
C GLY A 30 6.02 -5.39 -13.95
N GLN A 31 7.03 -5.29 -13.07
CA GLN A 31 7.05 -5.98 -11.78
C GLN A 31 6.28 -5.20 -10.72
N GLN A 32 5.58 -5.93 -9.86
CA GLN A 32 4.97 -5.35 -8.67
C GLN A 32 5.98 -5.29 -7.54
N HIS A 33 6.05 -4.13 -6.90
CA HIS A 33 6.86 -3.86 -5.74
C HIS A 33 5.96 -3.36 -4.61
N LYS A 34 6.26 -3.80 -3.39
CA LYS A 34 5.64 -3.28 -2.18
C LYS A 34 6.45 -2.10 -1.64
N LEU A 35 5.76 -1.11 -1.09
CA LEU A 35 6.31 0.07 -0.46
C LEU A 35 5.63 0.24 0.90
N THR A 36 6.41 0.47 1.94
CA THR A 36 5.94 0.61 3.32
C THR A 36 6.49 1.91 3.91
N GLU A 37 5.69 2.59 4.72
CA GLU A 37 6.09 3.76 5.48
C GLU A 37 5.56 3.65 6.91
N GLY A 38 6.39 4.10 7.87
CA GLY A 38 6.09 3.96 9.29
C GLY A 38 6.43 2.55 9.83
N ASP A 39 5.94 2.29 11.03
CA ASP A 39 6.21 1.07 11.78
C ASP A 39 5.26 -0.06 11.35
N GLN A 40 5.83 -1.19 10.97
CA GLN A 40 5.10 -2.38 10.51
C GLN A 40 4.47 -3.19 11.66
N THR A 41 4.50 -2.66 12.89
CA THR A 41 4.07 -3.31 14.11
C THR A 41 3.33 -2.29 14.98
N PRO A 42 2.02 -2.43 15.27
CA PRO A 42 0.98 -3.36 14.78
C PRO A 42 0.73 -3.35 13.25
N PRO A 43 -0.08 -4.29 12.67
CA PRO A 43 -0.17 -4.50 11.23
C PRO A 43 -0.39 -3.20 10.43
N PRO A 44 0.43 -2.93 9.40
CA PRO A 44 0.31 -1.70 8.64
C PRO A 44 -0.93 -1.73 7.74
N LYS A 45 -1.59 -0.58 7.59
CA LYS A 45 -2.72 -0.42 6.68
C LYS A 45 -2.27 -0.61 5.25
N ARG A 46 -2.83 -1.59 4.58
CA ARG A 46 -2.52 -1.89 3.18
C ARG A 46 -3.46 -1.10 2.28
N LEU A 47 -2.92 -0.24 1.43
CA LEU A 47 -3.67 0.40 0.37
C LEU A 47 -4.09 -0.67 -0.64
N THR A 48 -5.39 -0.76 -0.88
CA THR A 48 -6.02 -1.65 -1.86
C THR A 48 -5.80 -1.19 -3.31
N HIS A 49 -5.17 -0.03 -3.51
CA HIS A 49 -4.88 0.51 -4.83
C HIS A 49 -3.47 0.15 -5.30
N LEU A 50 -3.36 -0.42 -6.50
CA LEU A 50 -2.09 -0.66 -7.18
C LEU A 50 -1.66 0.59 -7.96
N TYR A 51 -0.55 1.20 -7.57
CA TYR A 51 -0.05 2.39 -8.22
C TYR A 51 0.77 2.09 -9.48
N ALA A 52 0.67 2.94 -10.49
CA ALA A 52 1.43 2.80 -11.74
C ALA A 52 2.92 3.15 -11.63
N SER A 53 3.37 3.69 -10.50
CA SER A 53 4.78 4.03 -10.28
C SER A 53 5.11 4.16 -8.79
N LYS A 54 6.39 3.94 -8.45
CA LYS A 54 6.93 4.11 -7.10
C LYS A 54 6.61 5.50 -6.52
N ALA A 55 6.77 6.56 -7.31
CA ALA A 55 6.55 7.93 -6.86
C ALA A 55 5.09 8.19 -6.43
N ARG A 56 4.12 7.61 -7.15
CA ARG A 56 2.70 7.72 -6.79
C ARG A 56 2.38 6.93 -5.52
N ALA A 57 2.89 5.71 -5.42
CA ALA A 57 2.73 4.90 -4.21
C ALA A 57 3.35 5.57 -3.00
N GLN A 58 4.58 6.03 -3.11
CA GLN A 58 5.29 6.70 -2.02
C GLN A 58 4.55 7.96 -1.55
N ARG A 59 4.03 8.77 -2.48
CA ARG A 59 3.25 9.95 -2.11
C ARG A 59 1.95 9.59 -1.40
N ALA A 60 1.26 8.54 -1.84
CA ALA A 60 0.03 8.09 -1.20
C ALA A 60 0.28 7.54 0.20
N VAL A 61 1.26 6.65 0.35
CA VAL A 61 1.65 6.07 1.63
C VAL A 61 2.05 7.17 2.62
N ARG A 62 2.88 8.12 2.19
CA ARG A 62 3.31 9.26 3.02
C ARG A 62 2.15 10.17 3.41
N ARG A 63 1.21 10.41 2.48
CA ARG A 63 0.02 11.24 2.73
C ARG A 63 -0.92 10.58 3.72
N GLU A 64 -1.16 9.28 3.59
CA GLU A 64 -1.98 8.52 4.54
C GLU A 64 -1.32 8.44 5.90
N PHE A 65 0.01 8.22 5.94
CA PHE A 65 0.77 8.21 7.19
C PHE A 65 0.74 9.58 7.88
N ALA A 66 0.94 10.68 7.14
CA ALA A 66 0.88 12.04 7.68
C ALA A 66 -0.54 12.57 7.96
N SER A 67 -1.58 11.93 7.40
CA SER A 67 -2.98 12.25 7.71
C SER A 67 -3.50 11.46 8.91
N GLN A 68 -2.70 10.55 9.48
CA GLN A 68 -3.02 9.95 10.77
C GLN A 68 -2.83 11.00 11.87
N PRO A 69 -3.84 11.23 12.75
CA PRO A 69 -3.74 12.15 13.88
C PRO A 69 -2.82 11.64 14.99
#